data_AF-A0A430B626-F1
#
_entry.id   AF-A0A430B626-F1
#
_cell.length_a   1.000
_cell.length_b   1.000
_cell.length_c   1.000
_cell.angle_alpha   90.00
_cell.angle_beta   90.00
_cell.angle_gamma   90.00
#
_symmetry.space_group_name_H-M   'P 1'
#
loop_
_entity.id
_entity.type
_entity.pdbx_description
1 polymer ?
#
loop_
_entity_poly.entity_id
_entity_poly.type
_entity_poly.pdbx_seq_one_letter_code
_entity_poly.pdbx_strand_id
1 'polypeptide(L)'
;MKKQRIIWLVVIAIAGVFLIVRNFSGWPWHRAITSETIESFDSVVMDLADADLAIVEGSQFELSFQNIKDSQVDWSVDDGQLVLSESSSGNMFFNFNSRERTIILTVPSSAALKSIEVSTEDSDVSAANINVEKLDLDMVDGELSLQQIKGEQITVMMGDGDTHLDGISAKTLELNSDDGDLYFNAVTANLLNSSVADGDLIINSSKIEKMEHSSDSGDITFDDSEITESLMSVMDGDFMGNKVTLDTFDFSSDDGDVSLSVEGKRKDYELILDSDDGEILVDDQIYRENKDQRDQRITVSSGDGDIFIMFSR
;
A
#
# COMPACT_ATOMS: atom_id res chain seq x y z
N MET A 1 16.17 34.76 -6.38
CA MET A 1 16.72 35.19 -7.69
C MET A 1 16.19 34.25 -8.75
N LYS A 2 15.38 34.70 -9.71
CA LYS A 2 14.84 33.84 -10.79
C LYS A 2 16.00 33.35 -11.66
N LYS A 3 16.44 32.09 -11.48
CA LYS A 3 17.38 31.41 -12.38
C LYS A 3 16.61 31.01 -13.65
N GLN A 4 17.25 31.19 -14.82
CA GLN A 4 16.66 30.83 -16.11
C GLN A 4 16.65 29.30 -16.25
N ARG A 5 15.45 28.72 -16.41
CA ARG A 5 15.25 27.29 -16.68
C ARG A 5 15.69 26.95 -18.11
N ILE A 6 16.48 25.89 -18.26
CA ILE A 6 16.92 25.37 -19.56
C ILE A 6 15.97 24.25 -19.96
N ILE A 7 15.27 24.41 -21.08
CA ILE A 7 14.40 23.36 -21.64
C ILE A 7 15.29 22.36 -22.39
N TRP A 8 15.44 21.15 -21.85
CA TRP A 8 16.05 20.03 -22.56
C TRP A 8 14.96 19.07 -23.06
N LEU A 9 15.07 18.64 -24.32
CA LEU A 9 14.40 17.42 -24.78
C LEU A 9 15.21 16.23 -24.27
N VAL A 10 14.89 15.73 -23.07
CA VAL A 10 15.52 14.53 -22.51
C VAL A 10 14.59 13.33 -22.75
N VAL A 11 15.10 12.34 -23.48
CA VAL A 11 14.50 11.00 -23.53
C VAL A 11 15.09 10.23 -22.36
N ILE A 12 14.42 10.24 -21.21
CA ILE A 12 14.84 9.41 -20.07
C ILE A 12 14.28 8.01 -20.29
N ALA A 13 15.14 7.08 -20.67
CA ALA A 13 14.85 5.66 -20.57
C ALA A 13 15.14 5.23 -19.12
N ILE A 14 14.18 5.40 -18.21
CA ILE A 14 14.30 4.86 -16.86
C ILE A 14 14.06 3.35 -16.97
N ALA A 15 15.13 2.56 -16.89
CA ALA A 15 15.09 1.11 -17.02
C ALA A 15 14.26 0.42 -15.91
N GLY A 16 13.92 1.12 -14.82
CA GLY A 16 12.99 0.66 -13.79
C GLY A 16 11.51 1.05 -14.03
N VAL A 17 11.25 2.15 -14.73
CA VAL A 17 9.87 2.60 -15.04
C VAL A 17 9.28 1.87 -16.26
N PHE A 18 10.12 1.17 -17.03
CA PHE A 18 9.66 0.40 -18.21
C PHE A 18 8.71 -0.76 -17.85
N LEU A 19 8.63 -1.15 -16.58
CA LEU A 19 7.64 -2.12 -16.08
C LEU A 19 6.40 -1.44 -15.46
N ILE A 20 6.55 -0.27 -14.82
CA ILE A 20 5.44 0.48 -14.21
C ILE A 20 4.51 1.06 -15.30
N VAL A 21 5.03 1.37 -16.49
CA VAL A 21 4.23 1.99 -17.58
C VAL A 21 3.45 0.96 -18.44
N ARG A 22 3.50 -0.34 -18.14
CA ARG A 22 2.87 -1.35 -19.02
C ARG A 22 1.33 -1.34 -19.03
N ASN A 23 0.69 -0.76 -18.01
CA ASN A 23 -0.77 -0.56 -17.99
C ASN A 23 -1.23 0.81 -18.54
N PHE A 24 -0.31 1.73 -18.86
CA PHE A 24 -0.62 2.99 -19.54
C PHE A 24 -0.62 2.80 -21.07
N SER A 25 -1.70 2.21 -21.60
CA SER A 25 -1.85 2.00 -23.04
C SER A 25 -2.18 3.31 -23.79
N GLY A 26 -1.17 3.97 -24.36
CA GLY A 26 -1.43 5.09 -25.28
C GLY A 26 -0.24 5.98 -25.66
N TRP A 27 0.81 5.46 -26.29
CA TRP A 27 1.97 6.28 -26.70
C TRP A 27 1.84 6.84 -28.13
N PRO A 28 1.87 8.18 -28.29
CA PRO A 28 2.71 8.78 -29.32
C PRO A 28 3.54 9.98 -28.81
N TRP A 29 4.64 10.18 -29.54
CA TRP A 29 5.78 11.05 -29.30
C TRP A 29 5.46 12.56 -29.28
N HIS A 30 6.32 13.33 -28.57
CA HIS A 30 6.31 14.79 -28.29
C HIS A 30 5.57 15.23 -27.01
N ARG A 31 6.10 14.87 -25.82
CA ARG A 31 5.64 15.43 -24.53
C ARG A 31 6.67 16.45 -24.02
N ALA A 32 6.19 17.63 -23.60
CA ALA A 32 7.06 18.66 -23.02
C ALA A 32 7.34 18.28 -21.57
N ILE A 33 8.59 17.88 -21.32
CA ILE A 33 9.12 17.64 -19.99
C ILE A 33 10.10 18.77 -19.70
N THR A 34 9.88 19.50 -18.61
CA THR A 34 10.90 20.38 -18.04
C THR A 34 11.52 19.65 -16.86
N SER A 35 12.84 19.75 -16.72
CA SER A 35 13.59 19.11 -15.64
C SER A 35 14.60 20.10 -15.07
N GLU A 36 14.80 20.06 -13.76
CA GLU A 36 15.77 20.89 -13.04
C GLU A 36 16.49 20.03 -11.99
N THR A 37 17.82 20.00 -12.04
CA THR A 37 18.62 19.48 -10.92
C THR A 37 18.50 20.45 -9.76
N ILE A 38 18.14 19.93 -8.59
CA ILE A 38 17.86 20.74 -7.40
C ILE A 38 18.88 20.48 -6.29
N GLU A 39 18.87 21.35 -5.28
CA GLU A 39 19.72 21.22 -4.11
C GLU A 39 19.35 19.97 -3.31
N SER A 40 20.29 19.41 -2.55
CA SER A 40 20.02 18.24 -1.72
C SER A 40 19.07 18.56 -0.58
N PHE A 41 18.19 17.63 -0.28
CA PHE A 41 17.26 17.68 0.85
C PHE A 41 17.23 16.33 1.56
N ASP A 42 16.74 16.33 2.79
CA ASP A 42 16.43 15.12 3.55
C ASP A 42 14.94 15.03 3.92
N SER A 43 14.16 16.07 3.67
CA SER A 43 12.71 16.08 3.85
C SER A 43 11.98 16.61 2.62
N VAL A 44 10.78 16.08 2.36
CA VAL A 44 9.89 16.47 1.26
C VAL A 44 8.50 16.74 1.81
N VAL A 45 7.88 17.83 1.37
CA VAL A 45 6.46 18.15 1.56
C VAL A 45 5.87 18.51 0.20
N MET A 46 4.84 17.79 -0.23
CA MET A 46 4.14 18.04 -1.49
C MET A 46 2.63 18.16 -1.27
N ASP A 47 2.02 19.16 -1.91
CA ASP A 47 0.58 19.40 -1.92
C ASP A 47 0.13 19.49 -3.39
N LEU A 48 -0.58 18.46 -3.87
CA LEU A 48 -0.90 18.26 -5.28
C LEU A 48 -2.41 18.22 -5.52
N ALA A 49 -2.91 18.95 -6.51
CA ALA A 49 -4.33 18.90 -6.84
C ALA A 49 -4.66 17.71 -7.75
N ASP A 50 -4.20 17.75 -9.01
CA ASP A 50 -4.55 16.74 -10.03
C ASP A 50 -3.34 16.30 -10.89
N ALA A 51 -2.16 16.24 -10.27
CA ALA A 51 -0.93 15.82 -10.95
C ALA A 51 -0.39 14.55 -10.31
N ASP A 52 -0.28 13.49 -11.10
CA ASP A 52 0.30 12.23 -10.68
C ASP A 52 1.73 12.45 -10.18
N LEU A 53 2.12 11.70 -9.16
CA LEU A 53 3.45 11.76 -8.57
C LEU A 53 4.22 10.47 -8.83
N ALA A 54 5.46 10.60 -9.28
CA ALA A 54 6.42 9.51 -9.32
C ALA A 54 7.68 9.88 -8.53
N ILE A 55 7.97 9.15 -7.45
CA ILE A 55 9.21 9.26 -6.67
C ILE A 55 10.12 8.09 -7.04
N VAL A 56 11.25 8.37 -7.68
CA VAL A 56 12.12 7.33 -8.24
C VAL A 56 13.57 7.52 -7.84
N GLU A 57 14.28 6.40 -7.71
CA GLU A 57 15.73 6.42 -7.56
C GLU A 57 16.43 6.96 -8.83
N GLY A 58 17.47 7.76 -8.66
CA GLY A 58 18.39 8.17 -9.71
C GLY A 58 19.79 8.53 -9.20
N SER A 59 20.55 9.29 -9.98
CA SER A 59 21.95 9.63 -9.62
C SER A 59 22.10 10.94 -8.85
N GLN A 60 21.08 11.80 -8.88
CA GLN A 60 21.09 13.15 -8.31
C GLN A 60 19.65 13.55 -7.96
N PHE A 61 19.51 14.59 -7.14
CA PHE A 61 18.20 15.20 -6.90
C PHE A 61 17.75 15.97 -8.15
N GLU A 62 16.59 15.62 -8.67
CA GLU A 62 16.03 16.22 -9.88
C GLU A 62 14.51 16.27 -9.79
N LEU A 63 13.94 17.37 -10.27
CA LEU A 63 12.50 17.58 -10.32
C LEU A 63 12.08 17.78 -11.77
N SER A 64 11.19 16.92 -12.26
CA SER A 64 10.66 16.98 -13.62
C SER A 64 9.15 17.18 -13.64
N PHE A 65 8.69 17.90 -14.65
CA PHE A 65 7.28 18.24 -14.85
C PHE A 65 6.85 17.90 -16.26
N GLN A 66 5.81 17.08 -16.39
CA GLN A 66 5.20 16.73 -17.66
C GLN A 66 3.83 17.39 -17.77
N ASN A 67 3.60 18.14 -18.86
CA ASN A 67 2.32 18.82 -19.13
C ASN A 67 1.84 19.82 -18.05
N ILE A 68 2.72 20.23 -17.13
CA ILE A 68 2.45 21.23 -16.09
C ILE A 68 3.08 22.56 -16.51
N LYS A 69 2.34 23.66 -16.41
CA LYS A 69 2.87 25.01 -16.70
C LYS A 69 3.59 25.55 -15.47
N ASP A 70 4.61 26.38 -15.70
CA ASP A 70 5.34 27.09 -14.62
C ASP A 70 4.42 27.90 -13.68
N SER A 71 3.22 28.30 -14.14
CA SER A 71 2.26 29.05 -13.32
C SER A 71 1.38 28.17 -12.42
N GLN A 72 1.44 26.84 -12.58
CA GLN A 72 0.61 25.87 -11.85
C GLN A 72 1.38 25.17 -10.74
N VAL A 73 2.70 25.35 -10.68
CA VAL A 73 3.55 24.72 -9.68
C VAL A 73 4.51 25.73 -9.08
N ASP A 74 4.60 25.73 -7.76
CA ASP A 74 5.59 26.46 -6.99
C ASP A 74 6.42 25.48 -6.17
N TRP A 75 7.71 25.71 -6.06
CA TRP A 75 8.58 24.88 -5.24
C TRP A 75 9.83 25.62 -4.78
N SER A 76 10.35 25.22 -3.63
CA SER A 76 11.64 25.66 -3.12
C SER A 76 12.35 24.53 -2.38
N VAL A 77 13.67 24.65 -2.27
CA VAL A 77 14.46 23.87 -1.32
C VAL A 77 15.03 24.85 -0.32
N ASP A 78 14.57 24.80 0.92
CA ASP A 78 14.99 25.68 2.01
C ASP A 78 15.34 24.83 3.24
N ASP A 79 16.51 25.08 3.83
CA ASP A 79 17.02 24.37 5.02
C ASP A 79 16.98 22.82 4.93
N GLY A 80 17.24 22.28 3.73
CA GLY A 80 17.24 20.83 3.49
C GLY A 80 15.86 20.20 3.33
N GLN A 81 14.80 21.01 3.18
CA GLN A 81 13.45 20.56 2.88
C GLN A 81 13.02 21.01 1.48
N LEU A 82 12.56 20.08 0.66
CA LEU A 82 11.82 20.38 -0.57
C LEU A 82 10.35 20.62 -0.22
N VAL A 83 9.82 21.79 -0.60
CA VAL A 83 8.40 22.11 -0.53
C VAL A 83 7.89 22.32 -1.95
N LEU A 84 6.82 21.63 -2.33
CA LEU A 84 6.20 21.74 -3.65
C LEU A 84 4.68 21.85 -3.51
N SER A 85 4.07 22.83 -4.19
CA SER A 85 2.62 22.94 -4.31
C SER A 85 2.23 23.01 -5.77
N GLU A 86 1.26 22.20 -6.16
CA GLU A 86 0.66 22.15 -7.48
C GLU A 86 -0.81 22.57 -7.39
N SER A 87 -1.28 23.34 -8.37
CA SER A 87 -2.64 23.85 -8.41
C SER A 87 -3.36 23.40 -9.68
N SER A 88 -4.60 22.94 -9.49
CA SER A 88 -5.44 22.47 -10.60
C SER A 88 -5.51 23.51 -11.72
N SER A 89 -5.61 23.01 -12.95
CA SER A 89 -5.74 23.91 -14.09
C SER A 89 -7.11 24.58 -14.01
N GLY A 90 -7.15 25.81 -13.49
CA GLY A 90 -8.37 26.60 -13.34
C GLY A 90 -9.07 26.81 -14.68
N ASN A 91 -9.93 25.86 -15.07
CA ASN A 91 -10.99 25.98 -16.04
C ASN A 91 -11.86 24.71 -16.00
N MET A 92 -12.88 24.77 -15.15
CA MET A 92 -14.03 23.85 -15.09
C MET A 92 -14.89 24.02 -16.36
N PHE A 93 -14.36 23.61 -17.50
CA PHE A 93 -15.09 23.46 -18.77
C PHE A 93 -14.66 22.12 -19.36
N PHE A 94 -15.56 21.12 -19.30
CA PHE A 94 -15.45 19.78 -19.90
C PHE A 94 -14.52 19.74 -21.13
N ASN A 95 -13.25 19.50 -20.89
CA ASN A 95 -12.24 19.34 -21.93
C ASN A 95 -11.78 17.89 -21.84
N PHE A 96 -12.43 17.02 -22.63
CA PHE A 96 -12.16 15.58 -22.80
C PHE A 96 -10.78 15.29 -23.43
N ASN A 97 -9.79 16.13 -23.13
CA ASN A 97 -8.45 16.08 -23.68
C ASN A 97 -7.42 16.33 -22.58
N SER A 98 -7.76 15.96 -21.32
CA SER A 98 -6.85 16.02 -20.18
C SER A 98 -5.61 15.20 -20.52
N ARG A 99 -4.49 15.89 -20.65
CA ARG A 99 -3.19 15.26 -20.81
C ARG A 99 -2.74 14.92 -19.40
N GLU A 100 -2.32 13.68 -19.18
CA GLU A 100 -1.68 13.23 -17.93
C GLU A 100 -0.61 14.25 -17.51
N ARG A 101 -0.84 14.86 -16.35
CA ARG A 101 0.05 15.80 -15.69
C ARG A 101 0.84 14.99 -14.69
N THR A 102 2.16 15.09 -14.74
CA THR A 102 3.00 14.25 -13.89
C THR A 102 4.14 15.07 -13.32
N ILE A 103 4.37 14.91 -12.02
CA ILE A 103 5.55 15.38 -11.30
C ILE A 103 6.44 14.16 -11.05
N ILE A 104 7.71 14.28 -11.38
CA ILE A 104 8.69 13.22 -11.13
C ILE A 104 9.76 13.78 -10.18
N LEU A 105 9.82 13.23 -8.98
CA LEU A 105 10.89 13.48 -8.03
C LEU A 105 11.93 12.37 -8.14
N THR A 106 13.12 12.71 -8.60
CA THR A 106 14.25 11.78 -8.61
C THR A 106 15.11 12.01 -7.38
N VAL A 107 15.39 10.96 -6.62
CA VAL A 107 16.26 11.00 -5.43
C VAL A 107 17.44 10.03 -5.57
N PRO A 108 18.66 10.39 -5.13
CA PRO A 108 19.79 9.48 -5.11
C PRO A 108 19.55 8.27 -4.18
N SER A 109 19.96 7.05 -4.55
CA SER A 109 19.89 5.89 -3.63
C SER A 109 20.71 6.06 -2.35
N SER A 110 21.75 6.89 -2.39
CA SER A 110 22.56 7.21 -1.22
C SER A 110 21.92 8.26 -0.31
N ALA A 111 20.78 8.84 -0.69
CA ALA A 111 20.09 9.82 0.13
C ALA A 111 19.52 9.14 1.39
N ALA A 112 19.79 9.73 2.54
CA ALA A 112 19.13 9.38 3.79
C ALA A 112 17.96 10.36 3.97
N LEU A 113 16.79 9.99 3.48
CA LEU A 113 15.58 10.79 3.64
C LEU A 113 15.01 10.56 5.03
N LYS A 114 14.71 11.63 5.74
CA LYS A 114 14.03 11.60 7.04
C LYS A 114 12.53 11.52 6.85
N SER A 115 11.96 12.34 5.95
CA SER A 115 10.52 12.36 5.74
C SER A 115 10.12 12.64 4.30
N ILE A 116 9.07 11.97 3.85
CA ILE A 116 8.31 12.36 2.66
C ILE A 116 6.85 12.47 3.11
N GLU A 117 6.28 13.65 2.93
CA GLU A 117 4.87 13.95 3.19
C GLU A 117 4.24 14.42 1.88
N VAL A 118 3.18 13.74 1.44
CA VAL A 118 2.46 14.07 0.20
C VAL A 118 0.98 14.09 0.50
N SER A 119 0.33 15.20 0.16
CA SER A 119 -1.12 15.33 0.13
C SER A 119 -1.60 15.46 -1.31
N THR A 120 -2.63 14.71 -1.71
CA THR A 120 -3.22 14.79 -3.05
C THR A 120 -4.75 14.83 -3.03
N GLU A 121 -5.35 15.54 -3.98
CA GLU A 121 -6.80 15.46 -4.23
C GLU A 121 -7.11 14.32 -5.23
N ASP A 122 -6.88 14.52 -6.53
CA ASP A 122 -7.19 13.54 -7.59
C ASP A 122 -5.90 13.09 -8.30
N SER A 123 -5.09 12.21 -7.71
CA SER A 123 -3.77 11.88 -8.26
C SER A 123 -3.31 10.45 -7.98
N ASP A 124 -2.72 9.80 -8.98
CA ASP A 124 -2.00 8.55 -8.76
C ASP A 124 -0.62 8.84 -8.15
N VAL A 125 -0.22 8.08 -7.13
CA VAL A 125 1.09 8.19 -6.49
C VAL A 125 1.87 6.90 -6.67
N SER A 126 3.07 7.01 -7.19
CA SER A 126 4.01 5.91 -7.31
C SER A 126 5.36 6.24 -6.67
N ALA A 127 5.93 5.31 -5.91
CA ALA A 127 7.28 5.43 -5.40
C ALA A 127 8.06 4.12 -5.55
N ALA A 128 9.32 4.21 -5.96
CA ALA A 128 10.14 3.02 -6.20
C ALA A 128 11.58 3.17 -5.70
N ASN A 129 12.07 2.16 -4.97
CA ASN A 129 13.45 2.03 -4.49
C ASN A 129 13.89 3.18 -3.57
N ILE A 130 13.05 3.49 -2.58
CA ILE A 130 13.26 4.62 -1.66
C ILE A 130 13.61 4.11 -0.26
N ASN A 131 14.65 4.70 0.33
CA ASN A 131 14.97 4.56 1.75
C ASN A 131 14.58 5.85 2.47
N VAL A 132 13.65 5.78 3.43
CA VAL A 132 13.13 6.95 4.14
C VAL A 132 12.80 6.60 5.59
N GLU A 133 13.06 7.46 6.57
CA GLU A 133 12.65 7.16 7.96
C GLU A 133 11.12 7.17 8.12
N LYS A 134 10.45 8.22 7.62
CA LYS A 134 8.97 8.37 7.62
C LYS A 134 8.42 8.63 6.21
N LEU A 135 7.47 7.83 5.76
CA LEU A 135 6.65 8.10 4.57
C LEU A 135 5.21 8.34 5.02
N ASP A 136 4.63 9.47 4.63
CA ASP A 136 3.29 9.90 4.98
C ASP A 136 2.55 10.33 3.70
N LEU A 137 1.48 9.62 3.35
CA LEU A 137 0.69 9.83 2.14
C LEU A 137 -0.76 10.04 2.54
N ASP A 138 -1.33 11.18 2.16
CA ASP A 138 -2.73 11.56 2.39
C ASP A 138 -3.38 11.86 1.05
N MET A 139 -4.11 10.91 0.50
CA MET A 139 -4.66 10.96 -0.86
C MET A 139 -6.18 10.93 -0.76
N VAL A 140 -6.90 11.78 -1.50
CA VAL A 140 -8.37 11.71 -1.53
C VAL A 140 -8.79 10.62 -2.52
N ASP A 141 -8.52 10.81 -3.81
CA ASP A 141 -8.86 9.88 -4.88
C ASP A 141 -7.61 9.55 -5.71
N GLY A 142 -7.39 8.27 -6.03
CA GLY A 142 -6.34 7.82 -6.93
C GLY A 142 -5.62 6.54 -6.49
N GLU A 143 -4.76 6.02 -7.38
CA GLU A 143 -4.08 4.74 -7.15
C GLU A 143 -2.74 4.93 -6.43
N LEU A 144 -2.44 4.07 -5.46
CA LEU A 144 -1.14 4.05 -4.79
C LEU A 144 -0.30 2.83 -5.21
N SER A 145 0.92 3.06 -5.69
CA SER A 145 1.90 1.98 -5.94
C SER A 145 3.25 2.25 -5.27
N LEU A 146 3.57 1.46 -4.24
CA LEU A 146 4.85 1.50 -3.53
C LEU A 146 5.67 0.25 -3.83
N GLN A 147 6.88 0.43 -4.33
CA GLN A 147 7.77 -0.67 -4.72
C GLN A 147 9.14 -0.55 -4.06
N GLN A 148 9.60 -1.60 -3.40
CA GLN A 148 10.94 -1.67 -2.80
C GLN A 148 11.21 -0.48 -1.86
N ILE A 149 10.24 -0.17 -1.00
CA ILE A 149 10.36 0.92 -0.02
C ILE A 149 10.85 0.35 1.30
N LYS A 150 11.86 1.00 1.86
CA LYS A 150 12.36 0.71 3.19
C LYS A 150 12.18 1.94 4.07
N GLY A 151 11.44 1.79 5.16
CA GLY A 151 11.34 2.84 6.16
C GLY A 151 11.15 2.38 7.58
N GLU A 152 11.10 3.34 8.50
CA GLU A 152 10.75 3.03 9.89
C GLU A 152 9.23 3.06 10.07
N GLN A 153 8.59 4.14 9.62
CA GLN A 153 7.15 4.36 9.66
C GLN A 153 6.64 4.68 8.26
N ILE A 154 5.60 3.96 7.82
CA ILE A 154 4.86 4.26 6.59
C ILE A 154 3.41 4.41 6.98
N THR A 155 2.81 5.57 6.67
CA THR A 155 1.41 5.87 6.92
C THR A 155 0.76 6.26 5.59
N VAL A 156 -0.38 5.66 5.30
CA VAL A 156 -1.21 5.92 4.12
C VAL A 156 -2.64 6.18 4.58
N MET A 157 -3.21 7.30 4.16
CA MET A 157 -4.63 7.60 4.26
C MET A 157 -5.14 7.78 2.83
N MET A 158 -6.18 7.04 2.47
CA MET A 158 -6.86 7.14 1.17
C MET A 158 -8.36 7.29 1.33
N GLY A 159 -9.00 8.04 0.44
CA GLY A 159 -10.44 8.01 0.25
C GLY A 159 -10.80 6.83 -0.65
N ASP A 160 -10.64 6.99 -1.97
CA ASP A 160 -10.98 5.97 -2.98
C ASP A 160 -9.77 5.63 -3.87
N GLY A 161 -9.44 4.34 -3.97
CA GLY A 161 -8.46 3.81 -4.91
C GLY A 161 -7.71 2.59 -4.37
N ASP A 162 -7.13 1.79 -5.27
CA ASP A 162 -6.41 0.58 -4.84
C ASP A 162 -5.02 0.92 -4.32
N THR A 163 -4.58 0.17 -3.29
CA THR A 163 -3.21 0.20 -2.81
C THR A 163 -2.43 -1.02 -3.27
N HIS A 164 -1.29 -0.80 -3.92
CA HIS A 164 -0.32 -1.84 -4.25
C HIS A 164 1.00 -1.63 -3.53
N LEU A 165 1.33 -2.54 -2.62
CA LEU A 165 2.59 -2.61 -1.89
C LEU A 165 3.41 -3.80 -2.36
N ASP A 166 4.62 -3.58 -2.91
CA ASP A 166 5.50 -4.66 -3.37
C ASP A 166 6.92 -4.51 -2.81
N GLY A 167 7.34 -5.43 -1.93
CA GLY A 167 8.68 -5.45 -1.35
C GLY A 167 8.89 -4.34 -0.32
N ILE A 168 7.93 -4.15 0.58
CA ILE A 168 7.99 -3.14 1.63
C ILE A 168 8.69 -3.70 2.86
N SER A 169 9.59 -2.91 3.46
CA SER A 169 10.19 -3.19 4.77
C SER A 169 9.99 -2.01 5.71
N ALA A 170 9.16 -2.19 6.73
CA ALA A 170 8.83 -1.17 7.71
C ALA A 170 8.93 -1.70 9.14
N LYS A 171 9.08 -0.83 10.15
CA LYS A 171 8.78 -1.24 11.54
C LYS A 171 7.26 -1.15 11.76
N THR A 172 6.68 -0.03 11.35
CA THR A 172 5.25 0.25 11.44
C THR A 172 4.72 0.61 10.06
N LEU A 173 3.67 -0.08 9.63
CA LEU A 173 2.89 0.20 8.44
C LEU A 173 1.44 0.44 8.88
N GLU A 174 0.94 1.64 8.63
CA GLU A 174 -0.42 2.07 8.92
C GLU A 174 -1.11 2.44 7.61
N LEU A 175 -2.27 1.85 7.33
CA LEU A 175 -3.04 2.13 6.11
C LEU A 175 -4.52 2.24 6.44
N ASN A 176 -5.13 3.37 6.13
CA ASN A 176 -6.59 3.51 6.20
C ASN A 176 -7.11 3.96 4.84
N SER A 177 -8.03 3.21 4.26
CA SER A 177 -8.77 3.59 3.05
C SER A 177 -10.26 3.67 3.40
N ASP A 178 -11.02 4.55 2.74
CA ASP A 178 -12.48 4.46 2.80
C ASP A 178 -12.93 3.33 1.84
N ASP A 179 -12.52 3.39 0.58
CA ASP A 179 -12.83 2.39 -0.46
C ASP A 179 -11.57 1.94 -1.21
N GLY A 180 -11.63 0.76 -1.83
CA GLY A 180 -10.57 0.25 -2.73
C GLY A 180 -9.79 -0.94 -2.16
N ASP A 181 -9.20 -1.72 -3.05
CA ASP A 181 -8.57 -2.98 -2.67
C ASP A 181 -7.13 -2.78 -2.17
N LEU A 182 -6.71 -3.61 -1.22
CA LEU A 182 -5.37 -3.59 -0.60
C LEU A 182 -4.55 -4.80 -1.03
N TYR A 183 -3.55 -4.57 -1.89
CA TYR A 183 -2.69 -5.62 -2.44
C TYR A 183 -1.28 -5.55 -1.86
N PHE A 184 -0.94 -6.47 -0.95
CA PHE A 184 0.35 -6.54 -0.28
C PHE A 184 1.15 -7.74 -0.76
N ASN A 185 2.29 -7.50 -1.39
CA ASN A 185 3.22 -8.53 -1.84
C ASN A 185 4.60 -8.32 -1.20
N ALA A 186 5.16 -9.38 -0.63
CA ALA A 186 6.49 -9.36 -0.05
C ALA A 186 6.70 -8.25 1.00
N VAL A 187 5.71 -8.03 1.87
CA VAL A 187 5.77 -7.05 2.96
C VAL A 187 6.44 -7.66 4.19
N THR A 188 7.38 -6.94 4.79
CA THR A 188 7.99 -7.26 6.09
C THR A 188 7.74 -6.12 7.07
N ALA A 189 6.96 -6.38 8.13
CA ALA A 189 6.62 -5.38 9.14
C ALA A 189 6.61 -5.96 10.56
N ASN A 190 6.95 -5.14 11.56
CA ASN A 190 6.74 -5.52 12.96
C ASN A 190 5.28 -5.26 13.37
N LEU A 191 4.71 -4.16 12.90
CA LEU A 191 3.32 -3.81 13.10
C LEU A 191 2.70 -3.40 11.76
N LEU A 192 1.62 -4.06 11.39
CA LEU A 192 0.71 -3.67 10.31
C LEU A 192 -0.65 -3.36 10.93
N ASN A 193 -1.10 -2.11 10.81
CA ASN A 193 -2.47 -1.74 11.11
C ASN A 193 -3.12 -1.30 9.82
N SER A 194 -4.25 -1.91 9.46
CA SER A 194 -4.96 -1.56 8.24
C SER A 194 -6.47 -1.48 8.44
N SER A 195 -7.15 -0.59 7.74
CA SER A 195 -8.60 -0.61 7.61
C SER A 195 -9.04 -0.16 6.22
N VAL A 196 -10.08 -0.78 5.70
CA VAL A 196 -10.78 -0.38 4.49
C VAL A 196 -12.28 -0.53 4.78
N ALA A 197 -13.13 0.44 4.43
CA ALA A 197 -14.56 0.22 4.64
C ALA A 197 -15.05 -0.85 3.65
N ASP A 198 -14.94 -0.60 2.35
CA ASP A 198 -15.33 -1.55 1.30
C ASP A 198 -14.13 -1.86 0.37
N GLY A 199 -13.62 -3.09 0.44
CA GLY A 199 -12.52 -3.55 -0.41
C GLY A 199 -11.86 -4.83 0.08
N ASP A 200 -11.24 -5.56 -0.83
CA ASP A 200 -10.56 -6.81 -0.51
C ASP A 200 -9.15 -6.54 0.07
N LEU A 201 -8.72 -7.38 1.02
CA LEU A 201 -7.34 -7.41 1.48
C LEU A 201 -6.64 -8.67 1.00
N ILE A 202 -5.58 -8.50 0.21
CA ILE A 202 -4.78 -9.60 -0.32
C ILE A 202 -3.33 -9.48 0.16
N ILE A 203 -2.87 -10.45 0.95
CA ILE A 203 -1.49 -10.54 1.46
C ILE A 203 -0.78 -11.78 0.91
N ASN A 204 0.29 -11.55 0.15
CA ASN A 204 1.07 -12.60 -0.48
C ASN A 204 2.54 -12.54 -0.02
N SER A 205 3.14 -13.71 0.23
CA SER A 205 4.59 -13.86 0.45
C SER A 205 5.16 -12.93 1.53
N SER A 206 4.39 -12.65 2.58
CA SER A 206 4.71 -11.59 3.55
C SER A 206 5.07 -12.14 4.92
N LYS A 207 5.84 -11.36 5.69
CA LYS A 207 6.28 -11.67 7.06
C LYS A 207 5.92 -10.53 8.01
N ILE A 208 4.91 -10.72 8.85
CA ILE A 208 4.38 -9.68 9.74
C ILE A 208 4.40 -10.18 11.18
N GLU A 209 4.98 -9.43 12.11
CA GLU A 209 4.99 -9.85 13.53
C GLU A 209 3.61 -9.64 14.18
N LYS A 210 3.01 -8.46 14.03
CA LYS A 210 1.67 -8.15 14.53
C LYS A 210 0.84 -7.47 13.46
N MET A 211 -0.36 -7.95 13.26
CA MET A 211 -1.32 -7.41 12.32
C MET A 211 -2.65 -7.12 13.01
N GLU A 212 -3.18 -5.92 12.80
CA GLU A 212 -4.56 -5.57 13.08
C GLU A 212 -5.23 -5.14 11.77
N HIS A 213 -6.41 -5.69 11.48
CA HIS A 213 -7.21 -5.31 10.32
C HIS A 213 -8.69 -5.20 10.64
N SER A 214 -9.37 -4.22 10.04
CA SER A 214 -10.83 -4.16 10.07
C SER A 214 -11.41 -3.70 8.74
N SER A 215 -12.51 -4.33 8.33
CA SER A 215 -13.31 -3.87 7.20
C SER A 215 -14.81 -4.00 7.42
N ASP A 216 -15.58 -3.18 6.71
CA ASP A 216 -17.04 -3.28 6.70
C ASP A 216 -17.46 -4.37 5.70
N SER A 217 -16.92 -4.36 4.48
CA SER A 217 -17.08 -5.43 3.52
C SER A 217 -15.81 -5.73 2.72
N GLY A 218 -15.70 -6.97 2.26
CA GLY A 218 -14.62 -7.43 1.39
C GLY A 218 -13.93 -8.68 1.92
N ASP A 219 -13.35 -9.44 0.99
CA ASP A 219 -12.70 -10.70 1.30
C ASP A 219 -11.26 -10.48 1.77
N ILE A 220 -10.81 -11.33 2.70
CA ILE A 220 -9.41 -11.35 3.13
C ILE A 220 -8.73 -12.61 2.61
N THR A 221 -7.69 -12.45 1.80
CA THR A 221 -6.88 -13.55 1.29
C THR A 221 -5.43 -13.46 1.75
N PHE A 222 -4.94 -14.51 2.41
CA PHE A 222 -3.51 -14.70 2.71
C PHE A 222 -2.94 -15.87 1.90
N ASP A 223 -1.82 -15.68 1.21
CA ASP A 223 -1.09 -16.76 0.52
C ASP A 223 0.40 -16.75 0.88
N ASP A 224 0.94 -17.92 1.21
CA ASP A 224 2.37 -18.15 1.50
C ASP A 224 2.99 -17.14 2.47
N SER A 225 2.31 -16.87 3.59
CA SER A 225 2.65 -15.77 4.51
C SER A 225 2.87 -16.24 5.96
N GLU A 226 3.78 -15.56 6.66
CA GLU A 226 4.08 -15.75 8.07
C GLU A 226 3.57 -14.53 8.86
N ILE A 227 2.45 -14.68 9.55
CA ILE A 227 1.84 -13.62 10.37
C ILE A 227 1.79 -14.14 11.81
N THR A 228 2.67 -13.62 12.66
CA THR A 228 2.87 -14.21 14.01
C THR A 228 1.63 -14.00 14.89
N GLU A 229 1.16 -12.76 15.00
CA GLU A 229 -0.08 -12.40 15.69
C GLU A 229 -0.99 -11.63 14.72
N SER A 230 -2.21 -12.09 14.50
CA SER A 230 -3.24 -11.38 13.73
C SER A 230 -4.54 -11.22 14.50
N LEU A 231 -5.07 -10.01 14.50
CA LEU A 231 -6.40 -9.67 14.98
C LEU A 231 -7.19 -9.03 13.84
N MET A 232 -8.28 -9.64 13.41
CA MET A 232 -9.05 -9.18 12.26
C MET A 232 -10.55 -9.20 12.53
N SER A 233 -11.26 -8.17 12.06
CA SER A 233 -12.71 -8.09 12.14
C SER A 233 -13.28 -7.59 10.81
N VAL A 234 -14.11 -8.40 10.18
CA VAL A 234 -14.84 -8.04 8.96
C VAL A 234 -16.34 -8.04 9.31
N MET A 235 -17.20 -7.20 8.75
CA MET A 235 -18.63 -7.44 8.91
C MET A 235 -19.12 -8.48 7.90
N ASP A 236 -18.93 -8.24 6.60
CA ASP A 236 -19.36 -9.13 5.51
C ASP A 236 -18.19 -9.47 4.59
N GLY A 237 -17.76 -10.73 4.56
CA GLY A 237 -16.69 -11.18 3.68
C GLY A 237 -16.05 -12.49 4.11
N ASP A 238 -15.52 -13.21 3.13
CA ASP A 238 -14.87 -14.49 3.34
C ASP A 238 -13.41 -14.29 3.78
N PHE A 239 -12.91 -15.21 4.62
CA PHE A 239 -11.48 -15.33 4.88
C PHE A 239 -10.90 -16.58 4.22
N MET A 240 -9.86 -16.39 3.41
CA MET A 240 -9.09 -17.48 2.81
C MET A 240 -7.59 -17.36 3.12
N GLY A 241 -7.08 -18.20 4.01
CA GLY A 241 -5.65 -18.36 4.26
C GLY A 241 -5.11 -19.64 3.64
N ASN A 242 -4.20 -19.53 2.68
CA ASN A 242 -3.49 -20.66 2.09
C ASN A 242 -2.00 -20.66 2.49
N LYS A 243 -1.54 -21.78 3.06
CA LYS A 243 -0.14 -21.98 3.43
C LYS A 243 0.36 -20.86 4.38
N VAL A 244 -0.35 -20.68 5.48
CA VAL A 244 -0.10 -19.62 6.46
C VAL A 244 0.64 -20.18 7.68
N THR A 245 1.68 -19.50 8.14
CA THR A 245 2.31 -19.76 9.45
C THR A 245 1.88 -18.68 10.43
N LEU A 246 1.37 -19.09 11.60
CA LEU A 246 0.88 -18.19 12.65
C LEU A 246 1.10 -18.77 14.05
N ASP A 247 1.20 -17.89 15.05
CA ASP A 247 1.20 -18.25 16.47
C ASP A 247 -0.15 -17.89 17.13
N THR A 248 -0.68 -16.69 16.88
CA THR A 248 -2.00 -16.25 17.33
C THR A 248 -2.79 -15.73 16.15
N PHE A 249 -3.99 -16.27 15.94
CA PHE A 249 -4.93 -15.79 14.92
C PHE A 249 -6.28 -15.61 15.58
N ASP A 250 -6.77 -14.38 15.64
CA ASP A 250 -8.09 -14.03 16.13
C ASP A 250 -8.85 -13.36 14.96
N PHE A 251 -9.89 -14.01 14.45
CA PHE A 251 -10.74 -13.52 13.34
C PHE A 251 -12.22 -13.52 13.75
N SER A 252 -12.94 -12.47 13.40
CA SER A 252 -14.40 -12.40 13.53
C SER A 252 -15.06 -11.85 12.28
N SER A 253 -16.15 -12.49 11.85
CA SER A 253 -17.09 -12.00 10.83
C SER A 253 -18.54 -12.07 11.30
N ASP A 254 -19.41 -11.19 10.79
CA ASP A 254 -20.86 -11.32 10.96
C ASP A 254 -21.45 -12.28 9.90
N ASP A 255 -20.96 -12.21 8.66
CA ASP A 255 -21.31 -13.10 7.53
C ASP A 255 -20.03 -13.41 6.74
N GLY A 256 -19.80 -14.68 6.43
CA GLY A 256 -18.67 -15.13 5.62
C GLY A 256 -18.06 -16.45 6.07
N ASP A 257 -17.58 -17.21 5.08
CA ASP A 257 -16.88 -18.47 5.27
C ASP A 257 -15.42 -18.22 5.67
N VAL A 258 -14.88 -19.10 6.52
CA VAL A 258 -13.47 -19.07 6.93
C VAL A 258 -12.77 -20.34 6.50
N SER A 259 -11.83 -20.22 5.57
CA SER A 259 -10.98 -21.31 5.10
C SER A 259 -9.51 -21.03 5.42
N LEU A 260 -8.90 -21.81 6.31
CA LEU A 260 -7.53 -21.57 6.79
C LEU A 260 -6.68 -22.84 6.72
N SER A 261 -5.64 -22.80 5.89
CA SER A 261 -4.60 -23.82 5.74
C SER A 261 -3.32 -23.38 6.47
N VAL A 262 -3.05 -24.01 7.60
CA VAL A 262 -1.93 -23.68 8.50
C VAL A 262 -0.73 -24.61 8.26
N GLU A 263 0.46 -24.06 8.07
CA GLU A 263 1.73 -24.80 8.06
C GLU A 263 2.18 -25.08 9.51
N GLY A 264 1.58 -26.10 10.13
CA GLY A 264 1.70 -26.32 11.58
C GLY A 264 1.26 -27.71 12.02
N LYS A 265 1.55 -28.08 13.28
CA LYS A 265 1.09 -29.39 13.82
C LYS A 265 -0.22 -29.04 14.51
N ARG A 266 -1.33 -29.62 14.11
CA ARG A 266 -2.62 -29.44 14.79
C ARG A 266 -2.52 -29.47 16.32
N LYS A 267 -1.75 -30.39 16.89
CA LYS A 267 -1.61 -30.57 18.35
C LYS A 267 -0.93 -29.41 19.10
N ASP A 268 -0.24 -28.53 18.37
CA ASP A 268 0.48 -27.38 18.93
C ASP A 268 -0.48 -26.18 19.12
N TYR A 269 -1.69 -26.23 18.56
CA TYR A 269 -2.70 -25.16 18.60
C TYR A 269 -3.89 -25.45 19.52
N GLU A 270 -4.27 -24.46 20.31
CA GLU A 270 -5.60 -24.33 20.92
C GLU A 270 -6.55 -23.74 19.87
N LEU A 271 -7.74 -24.32 19.72
CA LEU A 271 -8.75 -23.85 18.78
C LEU A 271 -10.01 -23.41 19.53
N ILE A 272 -10.48 -22.20 19.26
CA ILE A 272 -11.70 -21.64 19.80
C ILE A 272 -12.53 -21.21 18.58
N LEU A 273 -13.39 -22.09 18.11
CA LEU A 273 -14.12 -21.92 16.85
C LEU A 273 -15.62 -21.90 17.14
N ASP A 274 -16.32 -20.91 16.62
CA ASP A 274 -17.76 -20.71 16.79
C ASP A 274 -18.37 -20.22 15.48
N SER A 275 -19.51 -20.80 15.12
CA SER A 275 -20.35 -20.40 13.99
C SER A 275 -21.80 -20.54 14.42
N ASP A 276 -22.62 -19.48 14.27
CA ASP A 276 -24.03 -19.53 14.66
C ASP A 276 -24.86 -20.37 13.67
N ASP A 277 -24.61 -20.22 12.36
CA ASP A 277 -25.18 -21.05 11.29
C ASP A 277 -24.08 -21.48 10.29
N GLY A 278 -23.53 -22.68 10.50
CA GLY A 278 -22.48 -23.22 9.64
C GLY A 278 -21.89 -24.52 10.17
N GLU A 279 -21.12 -25.22 9.33
CA GLU A 279 -20.34 -26.39 9.70
C GLU A 279 -18.91 -26.00 10.07
N ILE A 280 -18.43 -26.52 11.20
CA ILE A 280 -17.04 -26.36 11.63
C ILE A 280 -16.29 -27.67 11.40
N LEU A 281 -15.32 -27.64 10.50
CA LEU A 281 -14.47 -28.76 10.13
C LEU A 281 -13.00 -28.44 10.44
N VAL A 282 -12.32 -29.38 11.10
CA VAL A 282 -10.87 -29.33 11.31
C VAL A 282 -10.26 -30.63 10.83
N ASP A 283 -9.29 -30.57 9.91
CA ASP A 283 -8.67 -31.73 9.27
C ASP A 283 -9.73 -32.71 8.67
N ASP A 284 -10.68 -32.17 7.91
CA ASP A 284 -11.84 -32.87 7.30
C ASP A 284 -12.77 -33.60 8.31
N GLN A 285 -12.72 -33.23 9.59
CA GLN A 285 -13.56 -33.84 10.63
C GLN A 285 -14.37 -32.78 11.37
N ILE A 286 -15.63 -33.11 11.68
CA ILE A 286 -16.50 -32.27 12.51
C ILE A 286 -15.78 -31.90 13.81
N TYR A 287 -15.60 -30.61 14.01
CA TYR A 287 -14.93 -30.07 15.18
C TYR A 287 -15.76 -30.32 16.44
N ARG A 288 -15.06 -30.66 17.52
CA ARG A 288 -15.63 -30.70 18.88
C ARG A 288 -14.66 -29.97 19.78
N GLU A 289 -15.17 -28.96 20.48
CA GLU A 289 -14.39 -28.13 21.37
C GLU A 289 -13.56 -29.00 22.35
N ASN A 290 -12.27 -28.70 22.43
CA ASN A 290 -11.39 -29.27 23.44
C ASN A 290 -10.71 -28.15 24.21
N LYS A 291 -10.83 -28.16 25.54
CA LYS A 291 -10.36 -27.09 26.45
C LYS A 291 -8.89 -27.21 26.82
N ASP A 292 -8.09 -27.71 25.88
CA ASP A 292 -6.66 -27.91 26.05
C ASP A 292 -5.92 -26.61 25.73
N GLN A 293 -5.34 -25.99 26.75
CA GLN A 293 -4.49 -24.81 26.57
C GLN A 293 -3.18 -25.17 25.86
N ARG A 294 -2.78 -24.31 24.92
CA ARG A 294 -1.54 -24.41 24.14
C ARG A 294 -0.90 -23.03 23.96
N ASP A 295 0.36 -23.02 23.51
CA ASP A 295 1.10 -21.78 23.30
C ASP A 295 0.64 -21.04 22.04
N GLN A 296 0.25 -21.78 20.99
CA GLN A 296 -0.33 -21.23 19.78
C GLN A 296 -1.86 -21.30 19.84
N ARG A 297 -2.55 -20.30 19.28
CA ARG A 297 -4.01 -20.17 19.36
C ARG A 297 -4.61 -19.74 18.03
N ILE A 298 -5.74 -20.34 17.68
CA ILE A 298 -6.62 -19.88 16.61
C ILE A 298 -8.02 -19.70 17.20
N THR A 299 -8.52 -18.47 17.14
CA THR A 299 -9.88 -18.07 17.49
C THR A 299 -10.59 -17.62 16.22
N VAL A 300 -11.73 -18.22 15.92
CA VAL A 300 -12.58 -17.85 14.78
C VAL A 300 -14.01 -17.76 15.26
N SER A 301 -14.68 -16.66 14.95
CA SER A 301 -16.11 -16.48 15.14
C SER A 301 -16.71 -16.04 13.81
N SER A 302 -17.69 -16.75 13.28
CA SER A 302 -18.51 -16.29 12.16
C SER A 302 -19.98 -16.31 12.58
N GLY A 303 -20.78 -15.31 12.18
CA GLY A 303 -22.22 -15.36 12.42
C GLY A 303 -22.89 -16.38 11.50
N ASP A 304 -22.87 -16.13 10.20
CA ASP A 304 -23.35 -17.05 9.16
C ASP A 304 -22.16 -17.46 8.28
N GLY A 305 -21.80 -18.75 8.28
CA GLY A 305 -20.65 -19.21 7.51
C GLY A 305 -19.99 -20.48 8.04
N ASP A 306 -19.44 -21.26 7.12
CA ASP A 306 -18.67 -22.47 7.39
C ASP A 306 -17.24 -22.12 7.84
N ILE A 307 -16.71 -22.89 8.79
CA ILE A 307 -15.31 -22.75 9.24
C ILE A 307 -14.55 -24.02 8.90
N PHE A 308 -13.60 -23.92 7.98
CA PHE A 308 -12.72 -24.99 7.54
C PHE A 308 -11.26 -24.70 7.88
N ILE A 309 -10.66 -25.51 8.76
CA ILE A 309 -9.24 -25.38 9.12
C ILE A 309 -8.48 -26.66 8.81
N MET A 310 -7.38 -26.54 8.06
CA MET A 310 -6.50 -27.64 7.70
C MET A 310 -5.09 -27.41 8.22
N PHE A 311 -4.50 -28.42 8.84
CA PHE A 311 -3.10 -28.38 9.22
C PHE A 311 -2.25 -29.20 8.25
N SER A 312 -1.19 -28.60 7.73
CA SER A 312 -0.26 -29.25 6.81
C SER A 312 1.13 -29.38 7.42
N ARG A 313 1.77 -30.54 7.17
CA ARG A 313 3.17 -30.85 7.51
C ARG A 313 3.80 -31.86 6.56
#